data_AF-A0A6P1JA23-F1
#
_entry.id   AF-A0A6P1JA23-F1
#
_cell.length_a   1.000
_cell.length_b   1.000
_cell.length_c   1.000
_cell.angle_alpha   90.00
_cell.angle_beta   90.00
_cell.angle_gamma   90.00
#
_symmetry.space_group_name_H-M   'P 1'
#
loop_
_entity.id
_entity.type
_entity.pdbx_description
1 polymer ?
#
loop_
_entity_poly.entity_id
_entity_poly.type
_entity_poly.pdbx_seq_one_letter_code
_entity_poly.pdbx_strand_id
1 'polypeptide(L)'
;MNVRIRFFYRWMHSAHGHPPILREARNINDLPFGESHPFYVLSGALSDFLENRHGDLDEAMHAVEKVDDGALDSFETGGEGFTHHITRSRVRFEHSVFGECPEWPIWCCTLAQYKAALEGYRRFLDMPKSLDSELIIELPDGVPVNCQ
;
A
#
# COMPACT_ATOMS: atom_id res chain seq x y z
N MET A 1 -17.91 -2.47 -7.26
CA MET A 1 -17.80 -2.59 -5.79
C MET A 1 -16.76 -1.58 -5.38
N ASN A 2 -17.14 -0.56 -4.60
CA ASN A 2 -16.20 0.48 -4.20
C ASN A 2 -15.19 -0.13 -3.22
N VAL A 3 -13.91 0.09 -3.47
CA VAL A 3 -12.82 -0.44 -2.64
C VAL A 3 -12.48 0.59 -1.58
N ARG A 4 -12.42 0.19 -0.31
CA ARG A 4 -12.10 1.08 0.81
C ARG A 4 -10.88 0.59 1.56
N ILE A 5 -9.98 1.51 1.91
CA ILE A 5 -8.86 1.23 2.83
C ILE A 5 -9.15 1.88 4.16
N ARG A 6 -9.10 1.10 5.23
CA ARG A 6 -9.18 1.57 6.61
C ARG A 6 -7.79 1.54 7.22
N PHE A 7 -7.24 2.70 7.59
CA PHE A 7 -5.99 2.86 8.34
C PHE A 7 -6.31 3.14 9.81
N PHE A 8 -5.58 2.51 10.73
CA PHE A 8 -5.79 2.66 12.17
C PHE A 8 -4.55 2.22 12.95
N TYR A 9 -4.46 2.56 14.23
CA TYR A 9 -3.43 2.00 15.11
C TYR A 9 -3.95 0.83 15.94
N ARG A 10 -3.08 -0.16 16.20
CA ARG A 10 -3.36 -1.26 17.12
C ARG A 10 -2.13 -1.62 17.94
N TRP A 11 -2.36 -2.19 19.12
CA TRP A 11 -1.29 -2.81 19.88
C TRP A 11 -0.79 -4.05 19.15
N MET A 12 0.52 -4.12 18.95
CA MET A 12 1.21 -5.33 18.51
C MET A 12 2.13 -5.80 19.62
N HIS A 13 1.97 -7.08 19.98
CA HIS A 13 2.89 -7.74 20.89
C HIS A 13 4.17 -8.07 20.13
N SER A 14 5.32 -7.67 20.67
CA SER A 14 6.57 -8.22 20.17
C SER A 14 6.70 -9.67 20.65
N ALA A 15 7.37 -10.50 19.88
CA ALA A 15 7.95 -11.70 20.45
C ALA A 15 9.01 -11.27 21.50
N HIS A 16 9.24 -12.11 22.52
CA HIS A 16 10.38 -12.01 23.45
C HIS A 16 10.25 -11.01 24.62
N GLY A 17 9.03 -10.69 25.04
CA GLY A 17 8.80 -10.01 26.34
C GLY A 17 9.09 -8.50 26.34
N HIS A 18 9.24 -7.87 25.17
CA HIS A 18 9.21 -6.41 25.11
C HIS A 18 7.77 -5.89 25.31
N PRO A 19 7.60 -4.67 25.85
CA PRO A 19 6.29 -4.07 25.97
C PRO A 19 5.59 -3.99 24.60
N PRO A 20 4.24 -4.09 24.57
CA PRO A 20 3.49 -3.93 23.34
C PRO A 20 3.74 -2.53 22.78
N ILE A 21 3.83 -2.46 21.45
CA ILE A 21 4.04 -1.22 20.73
C ILE A 21 2.80 -0.89 19.92
N LEU A 22 2.45 0.40 19.89
CA LEU A 22 1.36 0.88 19.05
C LEU A 22 1.90 1.01 17.62
N ARG A 23 1.29 0.28 16.68
CA ARG A 23 1.69 0.21 15.28
C ARG A 23 0.51 0.49 14.38
N GLU A 24 0.81 1.09 13.24
CA GLU A 24 -0.13 1.24 12.14
C GLU A 24 -0.59 -0.13 11.63
N ALA A 25 -1.84 -0.19 11.26
CA ALA A 25 -2.50 -1.33 10.65
C ALA A 25 -3.49 -0.84 9.62
N ARG A 26 -3.90 -1.76 8.73
CA ARG A 26 -4.88 -1.45 7.71
C ARG A 26 -5.64 -2.67 7.23
N ASN A 27 -6.90 -2.44 6.85
CA ASN A 27 -7.78 -3.44 6.26
C ASN A 27 -8.38 -2.89 4.97
N ILE A 28 -8.73 -3.79 4.05
CA ILE A 28 -9.45 -3.43 2.82
C ILE A 28 -10.86 -3.98 2.90
N ASN A 29 -11.87 -3.14 2.66
CA ASN A 29 -13.29 -3.50 2.73
C ASN A 29 -13.69 -4.26 4.01
N ASP A 30 -13.00 -3.97 5.13
CA ASP A 30 -13.16 -4.68 6.40
C ASP A 30 -13.00 -6.22 6.32
N LEU A 31 -12.29 -6.72 5.30
CA LEU A 31 -12.03 -8.15 5.15
C LEU A 31 -11.21 -8.67 6.33
N PRO A 32 -11.61 -9.80 6.95
CA PRO A 32 -10.84 -10.42 8.03
C PRO A 32 -9.51 -10.94 7.50
N PHE A 33 -8.49 -10.90 8.36
CA PHE A 33 -7.13 -11.34 8.06
C PHE A 33 -7.09 -12.79 7.55
N GLY A 34 -6.50 -13.04 6.38
CA GLY A 34 -6.29 -14.37 5.79
C GLY A 34 -7.25 -14.74 4.65
N GLU A 35 -8.26 -13.93 4.33
CA GLU A 35 -9.09 -14.19 3.14
C GLU A 35 -8.34 -13.78 1.87
N SER A 36 -8.04 -14.72 0.97
CA SER A 36 -7.37 -14.42 -0.30
C SER A 36 -8.18 -13.40 -1.11
N HIS A 37 -7.73 -12.15 -1.11
CA HIS A 37 -8.31 -11.10 -1.92
C HIS A 37 -7.17 -10.30 -2.58
N PRO A 38 -7.28 -9.93 -3.87
CA PRO A 38 -6.32 -9.04 -4.55
C PRO A 38 -5.94 -7.76 -3.77
N PHE A 39 -6.74 -7.37 -2.79
CA PHE A 39 -6.51 -6.21 -1.94
C PHE A 39 -5.45 -6.40 -0.84
N TYR A 40 -5.02 -7.63 -0.55
CA TYR A 40 -3.92 -7.89 0.38
C TYR A 40 -2.60 -7.31 -0.11
N VAL A 41 -2.43 -7.17 -1.42
CA VAL A 41 -1.18 -6.67 -2.01
C VAL A 41 -1.09 -5.15 -1.90
N LEU A 42 -2.19 -4.39 -2.01
CA LEU A 42 -2.17 -2.95 -1.72
C LEU A 42 -1.88 -2.68 -0.24
N SER A 43 -2.46 -3.48 0.65
CA SER A 43 -2.13 -3.45 2.08
C SER A 43 -0.68 -3.87 2.31
N GLY A 44 -0.15 -4.88 1.61
CA GLY A 44 1.24 -5.29 1.71
C GLY A 44 2.22 -4.23 1.22
N ALA A 45 1.95 -3.65 0.06
CA ALA A 45 2.75 -2.62 -0.60
C ALA A 45 2.94 -1.36 0.25
N LEU A 46 1.95 -0.98 1.05
CA LEU A 46 2.11 0.16 1.96
C LEU A 46 3.01 -0.15 3.17
N SER A 47 3.31 -1.42 3.45
CA SER A 47 4.31 -1.80 4.47
C SER A 47 5.71 -1.38 4.05
N ASP A 48 5.97 -1.32 2.74
CA ASP A 48 7.29 -0.96 2.21
C ASP A 48 7.66 0.50 2.55
N PHE A 49 6.68 1.31 2.94
CA PHE A 49 6.85 2.68 3.42
C PHE A 49 6.75 2.80 4.95
N LEU A 50 7.37 1.88 5.70
CA LEU A 50 7.31 1.77 7.17
C LEU A 50 7.32 3.12 7.91
N GLU A 51 6.14 3.59 8.37
CA GLU A 51 5.91 4.91 8.99
C GLU A 51 6.56 6.11 8.24
N ASN A 52 6.82 5.98 6.94
CA ASN A 52 7.61 6.91 6.12
C ASN A 52 8.96 7.30 6.78
N ARG A 53 9.60 6.36 7.49
CA ARG A 53 10.77 6.64 8.34
C ARG A 53 11.95 7.26 7.59
N HIS A 54 12.13 6.90 6.33
CA HIS A 54 13.25 7.34 5.49
C HIS A 54 12.84 8.32 4.38
N GLY A 55 11.57 8.73 4.32
CA GLY A 55 11.05 9.59 3.26
C GLY A 55 10.63 8.84 1.98
N ASP A 56 10.69 7.51 1.98
CA ASP A 56 10.42 6.68 0.80
C ASP A 56 8.98 6.86 0.26
N LEU A 57 8.01 7.16 1.13
CA LEU A 57 6.64 7.46 0.72
C LEU A 57 6.59 8.76 -0.08
N ASP A 58 7.25 9.80 0.43
CA ASP A 58 7.26 11.12 -0.21
C ASP A 58 8.01 11.07 -1.56
N GLU A 59 9.11 10.29 -1.62
CA GLU A 59 9.82 10.02 -2.87
C GLU A 59 8.94 9.29 -3.88
N ALA A 60 8.26 8.21 -3.46
CA ALA A 60 7.36 7.45 -4.32
C ALA A 60 6.20 8.32 -4.82
N MET A 61 5.60 9.15 -3.97
CA MET A 61 4.55 10.09 -4.37
C MET A 61 5.05 11.07 -5.42
N HIS A 62 6.24 11.66 -5.23
CA HIS A 62 6.83 12.59 -6.20
C HIS A 62 7.13 11.93 -7.56
N ALA A 63 7.64 10.69 -7.54
CA ALA A 63 7.89 9.94 -8.76
C ALA A 63 6.60 9.55 -9.48
N VAL A 64 5.55 9.20 -8.75
CA VAL A 64 4.22 8.90 -9.29
C VAL A 64 3.62 10.13 -9.99
N GLU A 65 3.77 11.34 -9.44
CA GLU A 65 3.32 12.56 -10.11
C GLU A 65 4.03 12.78 -11.46
N LYS A 66 5.34 12.54 -11.51
CA LYS A 66 6.11 12.60 -12.77
C LYS A 66 5.70 11.54 -13.78
N VAL A 67 5.26 10.37 -13.32
CA VAL A 67 4.70 9.36 -14.22
C VAL A 67 3.36 9.84 -14.77
N ASP A 68 2.50 10.38 -13.90
CA ASP A 68 1.17 10.87 -14.27
C ASP A 68 1.19 12.09 -15.21
N ASP A 69 2.16 13.00 -15.05
CA ASP A 69 2.35 14.15 -15.94
C ASP A 69 3.06 13.78 -17.26
N GLY A 70 3.73 12.63 -17.31
CA GLY A 70 4.46 12.13 -18.48
C GLY A 70 5.92 12.57 -18.56
N ALA A 71 6.47 13.17 -17.50
CA ALA A 71 7.90 13.45 -17.36
C ALA A 71 8.74 12.17 -17.12
N LEU A 72 8.11 11.09 -16.63
CA LEU A 72 8.68 9.76 -16.52
C LEU A 72 7.76 8.73 -17.19
N ASP A 73 8.35 7.81 -17.98
CA ASP A 73 7.58 6.73 -18.61
C ASP A 73 7.17 5.65 -17.59
N SER A 74 8.09 5.35 -16.67
CA SER A 74 7.90 4.40 -15.58
C SER A 74 8.78 4.73 -14.39
N PHE A 75 8.39 4.20 -13.24
CA PHE A 75 9.18 4.25 -12.02
C PHE A 75 9.11 2.90 -11.32
N GLU A 76 10.21 2.50 -10.70
CA GLU A 76 10.26 1.30 -9.87
C GLU A 76 10.70 1.71 -8.47
N THR A 77 9.95 1.27 -7.48
CA THR A 77 10.29 1.42 -6.07
C THR A 77 9.98 0.11 -5.37
N GLY A 78 10.63 -0.20 -4.28
CA GLY A 78 10.38 -1.44 -3.57
C GLY A 78 10.92 -1.41 -2.15
N GLY A 79 10.42 -2.34 -1.34
CA GLY A 79 10.86 -2.58 0.02
C GLY A 79 11.02 -4.07 0.32
N GLU A 80 11.05 -4.41 1.61
CA GLU A 80 11.22 -5.78 2.09
C GLU A 80 10.03 -6.71 1.69
N GLY A 81 8.88 -6.14 1.32
CA GLY A 81 7.69 -6.87 0.90
C GLY A 81 7.55 -7.00 -0.62
N PHE A 82 7.33 -5.89 -1.32
CA PHE A 82 7.04 -5.87 -2.76
C PHE A 82 7.93 -4.90 -3.55
N THR A 83 8.17 -5.26 -4.81
CA THR A 83 8.63 -4.35 -5.87
C THR A 83 7.42 -3.81 -6.61
N HIS A 84 7.34 -2.49 -6.74
CA HIS A 84 6.25 -1.74 -7.35
C HIS A 84 6.69 -1.25 -8.72
N HIS A 85 6.10 -1.82 -9.77
CA HIS A 85 6.31 -1.45 -11.15
C HIS A 85 5.26 -0.45 -11.59
N ILE A 86 5.60 0.83 -11.65
CA ILE A 86 4.65 1.94 -11.84
C ILE A 86 4.73 2.48 -13.26
N THR A 87 3.60 2.53 -13.95
CA THR A 87 3.44 3.21 -15.25
C THR A 87 2.16 4.04 -15.25
N ARG A 88 1.96 4.85 -16.30
CA ARG A 88 0.70 5.59 -16.51
C ARG A 88 -0.54 4.70 -16.60
N SER A 89 -0.38 3.47 -17.09
CA SER A 89 -1.51 2.57 -17.32
C SER A 89 -1.84 1.69 -16.13
N ARG A 90 -0.84 1.25 -15.36
CA ARG A 90 -1.00 0.33 -14.23
C ARG A 90 0.14 0.44 -13.23
N VAL A 91 -0.12 -0.01 -12.01
CA VAL A 91 0.90 -0.34 -11.02
C VAL A 91 0.84 -1.83 -10.76
N ARG A 92 1.95 -2.53 -10.98
CA ARG A 92 2.09 -3.98 -10.77
C ARG A 92 2.95 -4.23 -9.54
N PHE A 93 2.50 -5.16 -8.69
CA PHE A 93 3.20 -5.53 -7.47
C PHE A 93 3.74 -6.95 -7.60
N GLU A 94 5.04 -7.10 -7.36
CA GLU A 94 5.76 -8.37 -7.40
C GLU A 94 6.41 -8.60 -6.04
N HIS A 95 6.27 -9.80 -5.46
CA HIS A 95 6.86 -10.07 -4.15
C HIS A 95 8.39 -10.05 -4.23
N SER A 96 9.06 -9.23 -3.41
CA SER A 96 10.51 -8.96 -3.53
C SER A 96 11.39 -10.22 -3.39
N VAL A 97 10.98 -11.17 -2.53
CA VAL A 97 11.73 -12.42 -2.28
C VAL A 97 11.36 -13.56 -3.23
N PHE A 98 10.06 -13.83 -3.42
CA PHE A 98 9.59 -15.03 -4.12
C PHE A 98 9.24 -14.77 -5.59
N GLY A 99 9.21 -13.52 -6.03
CA GLY A 99 8.73 -13.15 -7.37
C GLY A 99 7.26 -13.54 -7.55
N GLU A 100 6.92 -13.98 -8.77
CA GLU A 100 5.60 -14.53 -9.07
C GLU A 100 5.50 -16.00 -8.66
N CYS A 101 4.57 -16.31 -7.74
CA CYS A 101 4.24 -17.70 -7.39
C CYS A 101 2.76 -17.84 -7.01
N PRO A 102 2.20 -19.06 -6.97
CA PRO A 102 0.78 -19.28 -6.65
C PRO A 102 0.34 -18.69 -5.30
N GLU A 103 1.24 -18.67 -4.32
CA GLU A 103 1.04 -18.09 -2.99
C GLU A 103 1.06 -16.55 -3.01
N TRP A 104 1.74 -15.96 -4.00
CA TRP A 104 1.92 -14.52 -4.19
C TRP A 104 1.59 -14.13 -5.64
N PRO A 105 0.30 -14.16 -6.02
CA PRO A 105 -0.11 -13.82 -7.37
C PRO A 105 0.22 -12.35 -7.68
N ILE A 106 0.63 -12.08 -8.92
CA ILE A 106 0.81 -10.71 -9.38
C ILE A 106 -0.52 -9.97 -9.28
N TRP A 107 -0.48 -8.81 -8.63
CA TRP A 107 -1.63 -7.92 -8.54
C TRP A 107 -1.32 -6.58 -9.20
N CYS A 108 -2.37 -5.93 -9.69
CA CYS A 108 -2.28 -4.59 -10.25
C CYS A 108 -3.46 -3.72 -9.86
N CYS A 109 -3.19 -2.42 -9.79
CA CYS A 109 -4.19 -1.39 -9.72
C CYS A 109 -3.94 -0.32 -10.79
N THR A 110 -4.91 0.58 -10.96
CA THR A 110 -4.70 1.77 -11.77
C THR A 110 -3.78 2.76 -11.05
N LEU A 111 -3.11 3.64 -11.81
CA LEU A 111 -2.29 4.70 -11.21
C LEU A 111 -3.11 5.58 -10.26
N ALA A 112 -4.36 5.89 -10.60
CA ALA A 112 -5.27 6.67 -9.76
C ALA A 112 -5.57 6.00 -8.41
N GLN A 113 -5.76 4.68 -8.39
CA GLN A 113 -5.96 3.91 -7.16
C GLN A 113 -4.69 3.90 -6.30
N TYR A 114 -3.52 3.74 -6.93
CA TYR A 114 -2.25 3.80 -6.23
C TYR A 114 -2.00 5.18 -5.61
N LYS A 115 -2.22 6.26 -6.37
CA LYS A 115 -2.13 7.65 -5.88
C LYS A 115 -3.02 7.87 -4.65
N ALA A 116 -4.31 7.52 -4.75
CA ALA A 116 -5.25 7.68 -3.66
C ALA A 116 -4.82 6.89 -2.40
N ALA A 117 -4.23 5.70 -2.56
CA ALA A 117 -3.71 4.91 -1.45
C ALA A 117 -2.49 5.54 -0.78
N LEU A 118 -1.52 6.04 -1.57
CA LEU A 118 -0.34 6.74 -1.05
C LEU A 118 -0.72 8.02 -0.31
N GLU A 119 -1.58 8.86 -0.90
CA GLU A 119 -2.08 10.09 -0.28
C GLU A 119 -2.84 9.82 1.01
N GLY A 120 -3.73 8.82 1.01
CA GLY A 120 -4.46 8.41 2.20
C GLY A 120 -3.53 7.94 3.31
N TYR A 121 -2.55 7.11 2.97
CA TYR A 121 -1.55 6.65 3.95
C TYR A 121 -0.72 7.82 4.50
N ARG A 122 -0.27 8.74 3.63
CA ARG A 122 0.47 9.93 4.06
C ARG A 122 -0.35 10.80 5.02
N ARG A 123 -1.63 11.03 4.71
CA ARG A 123 -2.57 11.75 5.59
C ARG A 123 -2.79 11.06 6.93
N PHE A 124 -2.88 9.74 6.94
CA PHE A 124 -2.99 8.97 8.17
C PHE A 124 -1.73 9.12 9.04
N LEU A 125 -0.54 9.14 8.45
CA LEU A 125 0.72 9.35 9.18
C LEU A 125 0.83 10.76 9.80
N ASP A 126 0.11 11.75 9.29
CA ASP A 126 0.03 13.10 9.91
C ASP A 126 -0.95 13.15 11.09
N MET A 127 -1.76 12.10 11.30
CA MET A 127 -2.67 12.03 12.45
C MET A 127 -1.91 11.71 13.74
N PRO A 128 -2.44 12.08 14.92
CA PRO A 128 -1.84 11.67 16.19
C PRO A 128 -1.73 10.15 16.29
N LYS A 129 -0.62 9.63 16.83
CA LYS A 129 -0.44 8.20 17.08
C LYS A 129 -1.30 7.75 18.27
N SER A 130 -2.54 7.30 18.00
CA SER A 130 -3.55 6.92 19.01
C SER A 130 -4.45 5.79 18.51
N LEU A 131 -5.01 4.98 19.42
CA LEU A 131 -6.04 3.98 19.08
C LEU A 131 -7.31 4.60 18.51
N ASP A 132 -7.58 5.87 18.81
CA ASP A 132 -8.74 6.61 18.29
C ASP A 132 -8.50 7.18 16.89
N SER A 133 -7.26 7.13 16.40
CA SER A 133 -6.92 7.63 15.06
C SER A 133 -7.29 6.61 14.01
N GLU A 134 -8.24 6.98 13.17
CA GLU A 134 -8.74 6.17 12.06
C GLU A 134 -8.92 7.05 10.82
N LEU A 135 -8.51 6.52 9.66
CA LEU A 135 -8.81 7.11 8.37
C LEU A 135 -9.35 6.04 7.42
N ILE A 136 -10.53 6.29 6.85
CA ILE A 136 -11.09 5.46 5.79
C ILE A 136 -11.04 6.26 4.50
N ILE A 137 -10.44 5.69 3.46
CA ILE A 137 -10.46 6.24 2.11
C ILE A 137 -11.23 5.32 1.18
N GLU A 138 -11.94 5.91 0.22
CA GLU A 138 -12.49 5.17 -0.93
C GLU A 138 -11.52 5.31 -2.10
N LEU A 139 -11.18 4.19 -2.74
CA LEU A 139 -10.36 4.20 -3.95
C LEU A 139 -11.25 4.50 -5.15
N PRO A 140 -10.73 5.26 -6.14
CA PRO A 140 -11.46 5.51 -7.37
C PRO A 140 -11.76 4.20 -8.12
N ASP A 141 -12.88 4.21 -8.85
CA ASP A 141 -13.21 3.12 -9.76
C ASP A 141 -12.11 2.95 -10.81
N GLY A 142 -11.84 1.69 -11.16
CA GLY A 142 -10.85 1.35 -12.15
C GLY A 142 -10.92 -0.15 -12.44
N VAL A 143 -10.96 -0.50 -13.72
CA VAL A 143 -10.81 -1.90 -14.14
C VAL A 143 -9.31 -2.18 -14.12
N PRO A 144 -8.83 -3.18 -13.34
CA PRO A 144 -7.44 -3.60 -13.43
C PRO A 144 -7.16 -4.03 -14.87
N VAL A 145 -6.23 -3.35 -15.54
CA VAL A 145 -5.72 -3.79 -16.83
C VAL A 145 -4.94 -5.08 -16.59
N ASN A 146 -5.08 -6.08 -17.47
CA ASN A 146 -4.49 -7.42 -17.35
C ASN A 146 -3.11 -7.36 -16.69
N CYS A 147 -2.88 -8.15 -15.63
CA CYS A 147 -1.60 -8.21 -14.90
C CYS A 147 -0.58 -9.14 -15.52
N GLN A 148 -0.98 -9.90 -16.54
CA GLN A 148 -0.07 -10.67 -17.39
C GLN A 148 0.80 -9.76 -18.26
#